data_AF-A0A2E9RD44-F1
#
_entry.id   AF-A0A2E9RD44-F1
#
_cell.length_a   1.000
_cell.length_b   1.000
_cell.length_c   1.000
_cell.angle_alpha   90.00
_cell.angle_beta   90.00
_cell.angle_gamma   90.00
#
_symmetry.space_group_name_H-M   'P 1'
#
loop_
_entity.id
_entity.type
_entity.pdbx_description
1 polymer ?
#
loop_
_entity_poly.entity_id
_entity_poly.type
_entity_poly.pdbx_seq_one_letter_code
_entity_poly.pdbx_strand_id
1 'polypeptide(L)'
;TMYNERALKMANDYKAQTGKSGVESYALEAYDSIGVIAQAINEAGSTNGDAIVTALENISHDGTLGRIYFPYGSKKDPSADGKGDEWWHQWPDPAITMVQYQKEGEPSNTMTIVFPDVYKTGDPIYIGN
;
A
#
# COMPACT_ATOMS: atom_id res chain seq x y z
N THR A 1 -13.74 4.46 -8.56
CA THR A 1 -13.82 4.69 -7.10
C THR A 1 -12.43 4.63 -6.53
N MET A 2 -12.11 5.39 -5.48
CA MET A 2 -10.77 5.39 -4.84
C MET A 2 -10.39 4.01 -4.27
N TYR A 3 -11.39 3.18 -3.97
CA TYR A 3 -11.25 1.88 -3.34
C TYR A 3 -11.74 0.77 -4.29
N ASN A 4 -10.94 -0.30 -4.38
CA ASN A 4 -11.35 -1.56 -4.97
C ASN A 4 -12.28 -2.34 -4.01
N GLU A 5 -12.89 -3.41 -4.48
CA GLU A 5 -13.83 -4.21 -3.67
C GLU A 5 -13.20 -4.76 -2.38
N ARG A 6 -11.91 -5.15 -2.42
CA ARG A 6 -11.17 -5.63 -1.25
C ARG A 6 -10.98 -4.53 -0.21
N ALA A 7 -10.60 -3.33 -0.63
CA ALA A 7 -10.46 -2.18 0.25
C ALA A 7 -11.79 -1.77 0.88
N LEU A 8 -12.89 -1.81 0.12
CA LEU A 8 -14.23 -1.55 0.65
C LEU A 8 -14.64 -2.59 1.70
N LYS A 9 -14.39 -3.89 1.42
CA LYS A 9 -14.67 -4.96 2.37
C LYS A 9 -13.84 -4.81 3.64
N MET A 10 -12.51 -4.65 3.49
CA MET A 10 -11.59 -4.47 4.60
C MET A 10 -12.00 -3.27 5.45
N ALA A 11 -12.34 -2.13 4.84
CA ALA A 11 -12.79 -0.95 5.56
C ALA A 11 -14.07 -1.19 6.38
N ASN A 12 -15.04 -1.92 5.83
CA ASN A 12 -16.26 -2.26 6.56
C ASN A 12 -15.99 -3.20 7.74
N ASP A 13 -15.16 -4.23 7.52
CA ASP A 13 -14.75 -5.16 8.58
C ASP A 13 -13.97 -4.43 9.69
N TYR A 14 -13.06 -3.53 9.31
CA TYR A 14 -12.26 -2.71 10.23
C TYR A 14 -13.14 -1.86 11.13
N LYS A 15 -14.11 -1.13 10.56
CA LYS A 15 -15.05 -0.29 11.32
C LYS A 15 -15.92 -1.13 12.25
N ALA A 16 -16.40 -2.30 11.79
CA ALA A 16 -17.21 -3.20 12.60
C ALA A 16 -16.43 -3.79 13.80
N GLN A 17 -15.14 -4.13 13.62
CA GLN A 17 -14.31 -4.74 14.66
C GLN A 17 -13.74 -3.73 15.66
N THR A 18 -13.45 -2.51 15.22
CA THR A 18 -12.75 -1.51 16.05
C THR A 18 -13.66 -0.44 16.62
N GLY A 19 -14.87 -0.28 16.07
CA GLY A 19 -15.78 0.83 16.41
C GLY A 19 -15.31 2.20 15.89
N LYS A 20 -14.24 2.26 15.08
CA LYS A 20 -13.73 3.50 14.51
C LYS A 20 -14.62 3.99 13.36
N SER A 21 -14.64 5.30 13.17
CA SER A 21 -15.41 5.97 12.11
C SER A 21 -14.76 5.91 10.71
N GLY A 22 -13.45 5.63 10.65
CA GLY A 22 -12.68 5.56 9.40
C GLY A 22 -11.46 4.66 9.55
N VAL A 23 -10.81 4.38 8.42
CA VAL A 23 -9.62 3.51 8.34
C VAL A 23 -8.39 4.40 8.26
N GLU A 24 -7.44 4.21 9.17
CA GLU A 24 -6.15 4.88 9.05
C GLU A 24 -5.29 4.28 7.93
N SER A 25 -4.48 5.10 7.26
CA SER A 25 -3.70 4.69 6.09
C SER A 25 -2.79 3.48 6.36
N TYR A 26 -2.16 3.44 7.53
CA TYR A 26 -1.29 2.33 7.94
C TYR A 26 -2.05 1.00 8.13
N ALA A 27 -3.38 1.02 8.32
CA ALA A 27 -4.14 -0.21 8.47
C ALA A 27 -4.26 -0.97 7.14
N LEU A 28 -4.36 -0.24 6.01
CA LEU A 28 -4.40 -0.82 4.67
C LEU A 28 -3.05 -1.44 4.30
N GLU A 29 -1.96 -0.71 4.58
CA GLU A 29 -0.60 -1.21 4.39
C GLU A 29 -0.37 -2.48 5.22
N ALA A 30 -0.68 -2.47 6.51
CA ALA A 30 -0.46 -3.63 7.37
C ALA A 30 -1.28 -4.85 6.92
N TYR A 31 -2.51 -4.63 6.44
CA TYR A 31 -3.37 -5.70 5.93
C TYR A 31 -2.75 -6.37 4.69
N ASP A 32 -2.28 -5.56 3.74
CA ASP A 32 -1.65 -6.07 2.52
C ASP A 32 -0.27 -6.68 2.78
N SER A 33 0.52 -6.13 3.71
CA SER A 33 1.82 -6.66 4.12
C SER A 33 1.72 -8.06 4.75
N ILE A 34 0.65 -8.35 5.50
CA ILE A 34 0.39 -9.72 5.96
C ILE A 34 -0.19 -10.59 4.83
N GLY A 35 -1.08 -10.04 4.01
CA GLY A 35 -1.71 -10.73 2.89
C GLY A 35 -0.70 -11.27 1.88
N VAL A 36 0.30 -10.46 1.50
CA VAL A 36 1.34 -10.82 0.54
C VAL A 36 2.25 -11.93 1.08
N ILE A 37 2.61 -11.88 2.37
CA ILE A 37 3.41 -12.94 3.01
C ILE A 37 2.61 -14.24 3.10
N ALA A 38 1.33 -14.16 3.47
CA ALA A 38 0.46 -15.34 3.54
C ALA A 38 0.29 -16.00 2.17
N GLN A 39 0.12 -15.22 1.10
CA GLN A 39 0.09 -15.75 -0.26
C GLN A 39 1.43 -16.40 -0.63
N ALA A 40 2.56 -15.76 -0.35
CA ALA A 40 3.89 -16.32 -0.64
C ALA A 40 4.15 -17.65 0.09
N ILE A 41 3.74 -17.78 1.35
CA ILE A 41 3.84 -19.04 2.12
C ILE A 41 3.02 -20.16 1.44
N ASN A 42 1.80 -19.83 1.00
CA ASN A 42 0.94 -20.81 0.33
C ASN A 42 1.50 -21.23 -1.04
N GLU A 43 2.02 -20.28 -1.83
CA GLU A 43 2.65 -20.57 -3.12
C GLU A 43 3.96 -21.36 -2.98
N ALA A 44 4.75 -21.07 -1.94
CA ALA A 44 5.97 -21.81 -1.62
C ALA A 44 5.70 -23.21 -1.05
N GLY A 45 4.50 -23.45 -0.49
CA GLY A 45 4.17 -24.68 0.25
C GLY A 45 5.07 -24.91 1.46
N SER A 46 5.67 -23.84 2.00
CA SER A 46 6.74 -23.91 3.00
C SER A 46 6.85 -22.61 3.79
N THR A 47 7.33 -22.71 5.03
CA THR A 47 7.71 -21.56 5.85
C THR A 47 9.22 -21.32 5.88
N ASN A 48 9.99 -21.97 5.00
CA ASN A 48 11.41 -21.71 4.84
C ASN A 48 11.64 -20.34 4.20
N GLY A 49 12.59 -19.56 4.75
CA GLY A 49 12.84 -18.18 4.32
C GLY A 49 13.19 -18.03 2.84
N ASP A 50 14.12 -18.83 2.32
CA ASP A 50 14.55 -18.76 0.92
C ASP A 50 13.41 -19.15 -0.04
N ALA A 51 12.58 -20.12 0.36
CA ALA A 51 11.40 -20.51 -0.40
C ALA A 51 10.36 -19.38 -0.46
N ILE A 52 10.13 -18.68 0.67
CA ILE A 52 9.23 -17.52 0.72
C ILE A 52 9.77 -16.38 -0.13
N VAL A 53 11.07 -16.04 -0.05
CA VAL A 53 11.69 -14.99 -0.88
C VAL A 53 11.54 -15.33 -2.37
N THR A 54 11.79 -16.58 -2.74
CA THR A 54 11.61 -17.04 -4.13
C THR A 54 10.17 -16.86 -4.61
N ALA A 55 9.18 -17.17 -3.76
CA ALA A 55 7.77 -16.96 -4.06
C ALA A 55 7.42 -15.47 -4.18
N LEU A 56 7.89 -14.63 -3.24
CA LEU A 56 7.71 -13.18 -3.28
C LEU A 56 8.25 -12.57 -4.58
N GLU A 57 9.41 -12.99 -5.05
CA GLU A 57 9.98 -12.50 -6.31
C GLU A 57 9.17 -12.88 -7.57
N ASN A 58 8.19 -13.80 -7.46
CA ASN A 58 7.26 -14.13 -8.55
C ASN A 58 5.82 -13.67 -8.27
N ILE A 59 5.59 -12.99 -7.16
CA ILE A 59 4.24 -12.74 -6.67
C ILE A 59 3.50 -11.71 -7.53
N SER A 60 2.19 -11.89 -7.59
CA SER A 60 1.25 -10.87 -8.02
C SER A 60 0.09 -10.89 -7.06
N HIS A 61 0.14 -10.02 -6.05
CA HIS A 61 -0.87 -9.95 -4.99
C HIS A 61 -1.86 -8.83 -5.29
N ASP A 62 -3.13 -9.16 -5.41
CA ASP A 62 -4.19 -8.17 -5.56
C ASP A 62 -4.68 -7.72 -4.17
N GLY A 63 -4.05 -6.69 -3.62
CA GLY A 63 -4.33 -6.14 -2.28
C GLY A 63 -5.40 -5.05 -2.24
N THR A 64 -5.57 -4.46 -1.07
CA THR A 64 -6.43 -3.29 -0.82
C THR A 64 -5.86 -2.02 -1.44
N LEU A 65 -4.54 -1.89 -1.51
CA LEU A 65 -3.81 -0.76 -2.10
C LEU A 65 -3.53 -0.93 -3.60
N GLY A 66 -4.01 -2.01 -4.21
CA GLY A 66 -3.80 -2.33 -5.62
C GLY A 66 -2.96 -3.60 -5.82
N ARG A 67 -2.38 -3.75 -7.01
CA ARG A 67 -1.54 -4.90 -7.34
C ARG A 67 -0.13 -4.70 -6.78
N ILE A 68 0.30 -5.58 -5.90
CA ILE A 68 1.63 -5.61 -5.29
C ILE A 68 2.47 -6.70 -5.98
N TYR A 69 3.65 -6.30 -6.43
CA TYR A 69 4.61 -7.16 -7.14
C TYR A 69 6.02 -6.59 -6.98
N PHE A 70 7.04 -7.45 -7.14
CA PHE A 70 8.45 -7.10 -6.96
C PHE A 70 9.24 -7.40 -8.24
N PRO A 71 9.44 -6.42 -9.13
CA PRO A 71 10.06 -6.65 -10.44
C PRO A 71 11.57 -6.90 -10.38
N TYR A 72 12.21 -6.55 -9.26
CA TYR A 72 13.65 -6.68 -9.05
C TYR A 72 13.95 -7.51 -7.83
N GLY A 73 14.96 -8.36 -7.94
CA GLY A 73 15.39 -9.32 -6.93
C GLY A 73 16.46 -10.25 -7.52
N SER A 74 16.57 -11.46 -6.99
CA SER A 74 17.62 -12.42 -7.38
C SER A 74 17.63 -12.77 -8.87
N LYS A 75 16.48 -12.65 -9.56
CA LYS A 75 16.33 -12.95 -10.98
C LYS A 75 16.55 -11.76 -11.91
N LYS A 76 16.45 -10.54 -11.40
CA LYS A 76 16.59 -9.31 -12.18
C LYS A 76 17.10 -8.18 -11.30
N ASP A 77 18.35 -7.81 -11.52
CA ASP A 77 18.96 -6.66 -10.85
C ASP A 77 18.31 -5.34 -11.33
N PRO A 78 18.07 -4.35 -10.45
CA PRO A 78 17.58 -3.02 -10.85
C PRO A 78 18.36 -2.36 -11.99
N SER A 79 19.68 -2.53 -12.02
CA SER A 79 20.55 -1.92 -13.03
C SER A 79 20.25 -2.41 -14.46
N ALA A 80 19.60 -3.58 -14.61
CA ALA A 80 19.16 -4.10 -15.90
C ALA A 80 18.17 -3.15 -16.62
N ASP A 81 17.41 -2.37 -15.84
CA ASP A 81 16.49 -1.34 -16.34
C ASP A 81 16.99 0.10 -16.05
N GLY A 82 18.28 0.25 -15.74
CA GLY A 82 18.88 1.56 -15.41
C GLY A 82 18.39 2.16 -14.09
N LYS A 83 17.92 1.32 -13.15
CA LYS A 83 17.50 1.71 -11.81
C LYS A 83 18.64 1.51 -10.80
N GLY A 84 18.60 2.25 -9.69
CA GLY A 84 19.55 2.09 -8.58
C GLY A 84 19.13 1.00 -7.59
N ASP A 85 20.02 0.68 -6.66
CA ASP A 85 19.84 -0.35 -5.63
C ASP A 85 18.59 -0.10 -4.77
N GLU A 86 18.11 1.15 -4.67
CA GLU A 86 16.88 1.48 -3.95
C GLU A 86 15.64 0.77 -4.48
N TRP A 87 15.69 0.21 -5.69
CA TRP A 87 14.60 -0.55 -6.30
C TRP A 87 14.62 -2.04 -5.97
N TRP A 88 15.67 -2.54 -5.31
CA TRP A 88 15.74 -3.93 -4.88
C TRP A 88 14.54 -4.28 -3.98
N HIS A 89 13.78 -5.32 -4.35
CA HIS A 89 12.55 -5.75 -3.66
C HIS A 89 11.55 -4.62 -3.37
N GLN A 90 11.50 -3.58 -4.22
CA GLN A 90 10.48 -2.54 -4.11
C GLN A 90 9.22 -2.87 -4.89
N TRP A 91 8.07 -2.50 -4.33
CA TRP A 91 6.82 -2.40 -5.07
C TRP A 91 6.81 -1.06 -5.83
N PRO A 92 6.75 -1.06 -7.18
CA PRO A 92 6.96 0.17 -7.97
C PRO A 92 5.76 1.11 -8.03
N ASP A 93 4.55 0.64 -7.72
CA ASP A 93 3.30 1.39 -7.94
C ASP A 93 2.51 1.67 -6.64
N PRO A 94 3.15 2.13 -5.54
CA PRO A 94 2.41 2.44 -4.33
C PRO A 94 1.51 3.66 -4.55
N ALA A 95 0.32 3.64 -3.96
CA ALA A 95 -0.54 4.81 -3.91
C ALA A 95 0.08 5.87 -2.98
N ILE A 96 0.85 6.80 -3.53
CA ILE A 96 1.42 7.92 -2.78
C ILE A 96 0.40 9.04 -2.74
N THR A 97 -0.01 9.44 -1.55
CA THR A 97 -0.88 10.61 -1.33
C THR A 97 -0.16 11.64 -0.47
N MET A 98 -0.29 12.92 -0.85
CA MET A 98 0.08 14.03 0.00
C MET A 98 -1.18 14.52 0.70
N VAL A 99 -1.14 14.57 2.02
CA VAL A 99 -2.24 15.00 2.86
C VAL A 99 -1.88 16.30 3.57
N GLN A 100 -2.89 17.15 3.80
CA GLN A 100 -2.74 18.37 4.58
C GLN A 100 -3.78 18.39 5.69
N TYR A 101 -3.31 18.55 6.93
CA TYR A 101 -4.15 18.94 8.06
C TYR A 101 -4.55 20.40 7.89
N GLN A 102 -5.84 20.66 7.77
CA GLN A 102 -6.37 22.01 7.51
C GLN A 102 -7.10 22.61 8.71
N LYS A 103 -7.34 21.80 9.75
CA LYS A 103 -7.99 22.21 11.00
C LYS A 103 -7.20 21.69 12.19
N GLU A 104 -7.09 22.49 13.25
CA GLU A 104 -6.51 22.05 14.50
C GLU A 104 -7.33 20.88 15.08
N GLY A 105 -6.64 19.81 15.49
CA GLY A 105 -7.27 18.61 16.04
C GLY A 105 -7.97 17.70 15.02
N GLU A 106 -7.79 17.92 13.72
CA GLU A 106 -8.35 17.04 12.67
C GLU A 106 -7.82 15.59 12.78
N PRO A 107 -8.70 14.58 12.78
CA PRO A 107 -8.29 13.18 12.73
C PRO A 107 -7.51 12.82 11.46
N SER A 108 -6.54 11.92 11.57
CA SER A 108 -5.74 11.44 10.42
C SER A 108 -6.59 10.76 9.34
N ASN A 109 -7.71 10.15 9.70
CA ASN A 109 -8.59 9.46 8.75
C ASN A 109 -9.58 10.40 8.02
N THR A 110 -9.53 11.70 8.27
CA THR A 110 -10.38 12.70 7.60
C THR A 110 -9.57 13.81 6.90
N MET A 111 -8.25 13.69 6.85
CA MET A 111 -7.37 14.68 6.23
C MET A 111 -7.69 14.92 4.76
N THR A 112 -7.41 16.14 4.29
CA THR A 112 -7.53 16.48 2.87
C THR A 112 -6.36 15.90 2.09
N ILE A 113 -6.64 15.07 1.07
CA ILE A 113 -5.66 14.63 0.08
C ILE A 113 -5.53 15.77 -0.93
N VAL A 114 -4.33 16.36 -1.01
CA VAL A 114 -4.04 17.50 -1.88
C VAL A 114 -3.32 17.09 -3.18
N PHE A 115 -2.77 15.87 -3.23
CA PHE A 115 -2.11 15.27 -4.41
C PHE A 115 -2.05 13.74 -4.26
N PRO A 116 -2.01 12.95 -5.34
CA PRO A 116 -2.19 13.32 -6.75
C PRO A 116 -3.65 13.64 -7.08
N ASP A 117 -3.89 14.30 -8.22
CA ASP A 117 -5.23 14.73 -8.65
C ASP A 117 -6.24 13.58 -8.69
N VAL A 118 -5.78 12.37 -9.06
CA VAL A 118 -6.64 11.17 -9.12
C VAL A 118 -7.22 10.74 -7.76
N TYR A 119 -6.61 11.18 -6.65
CA TYR A 119 -7.03 10.89 -5.27
C TYR A 119 -7.40 12.15 -4.48
N LYS A 120 -7.35 13.32 -5.11
CA LYS A 120 -7.51 14.61 -4.44
C LYS A 120 -8.92 14.78 -3.88
N THR A 121 -9.02 15.16 -2.59
CA THR A 121 -10.29 15.43 -1.90
C THR A 121 -10.50 16.92 -1.60
N GLY A 122 -9.49 17.75 -1.80
CA GLY A 122 -9.56 19.20 -1.66
C GLY A 122 -8.25 19.88 -2.08
N ASP A 123 -8.28 21.21 -2.18
CA ASP A 123 -7.11 22.00 -2.55
C ASP A 123 -6.15 22.23 -1.36
N PRO A 124 -4.83 22.33 -1.60
CA PRO A 124 -3.90 22.75 -0.57
C PRO A 124 -4.13 24.21 -0.14
N ILE A 125 -4.07 24.45 1.17
CA ILE A 125 -4.04 25.78 1.77
C ILE A 125 -2.58 26.23 1.87
N TYR A 126 -2.24 27.33 1.20
CA TYR A 126 -0.93 27.94 1.29
C TYR A 126 -0.90 28.97 2.42
N ILE A 127 0.12 28.90 3.29
CA ILE A 127 0.33 29.92 4.32
C ILE A 127 1.13 31.07 3.68
N GLY A 128 0.49 32.22 3.54
CA GLY A 128 1.09 33.46 3.05
C GLY A 128 0.60 33.88 1.66
N ASN A 129 -0.37 34.79 1.66
CA ASN A 129 -0.45 35.90 0.70
C ASN A 129 -0.46 37.19 1.51
#